data_AF-A0A645FIB1-F1
#
_entry.id   AF-A0A645FIB1-F1
#
_cell.length_a   1.000
_cell.length_b   1.000
_cell.length_c   1.000
_cell.angle_alpha   90.00
_cell.angle_beta   90.00
_cell.angle_gamma   90.00
#
_symmetry.space_group_name_H-M   'P 1'
#
loop_
_entity.id
_entity.type
_entity.pdbx_description
1 polymer ?
#
loop_
_entity_poly.entity_id
_entity_poly.type
_entity_poly.pdbx_seq_one_letter_code
_entity_poly.pdbx_strand_id
1 'polypeptide(L)'
;MMQSVSANEISGIYKLIYHTNLAVFYAKLKDIESAENHFTECEKLIPHAQSYIVQSGEIDNARGVISYHTGDFDKAQASFETALKAVALNPVRAVEIKLYLSKIYIQTGSISDARRIIQGLSGERMLPCDLDEYKMLAECLN
;
A
#
# COMPACT_ATOMS: atom_id res chain seq x y z
N MET A 1 28.79 3.81 -12.25
CA MET A 1 28.82 2.36 -12.54
C MET A 1 27.49 1.79 -12.07
N MET A 2 26.59 1.46 -13.00
CA MET A 2 25.30 0.84 -12.69
C MET A 2 25.59 -0.64 -12.43
N GLN A 3 25.45 -1.10 -11.18
CA GLN A 3 25.62 -2.53 -10.88
C GLN A 3 24.60 -3.33 -11.69
N SER A 4 25.08 -4.27 -12.49
CA SER A 4 24.23 -5.17 -13.26
C SER A 4 23.48 -6.08 -12.30
N VAL A 5 22.17 -5.91 -12.21
CA VAL A 5 21.28 -6.80 -11.45
C VAL A 5 21.35 -8.20 -12.08
N SER A 6 21.56 -9.23 -11.26
CA SER A 6 21.63 -10.62 -11.74
C SER A 6 20.28 -11.11 -12.26
N ALA A 7 20.27 -12.06 -13.20
CA ALA A 7 19.03 -12.64 -13.73
C ALA A 7 18.14 -13.25 -12.64
N ASN A 8 18.75 -13.77 -11.56
CA ASN A 8 18.04 -14.31 -10.40
C ASN A 8 17.35 -13.20 -9.58
N GLU A 9 18.00 -12.06 -9.38
CA GLU A 9 17.40 -10.90 -8.72
C GLU A 9 16.24 -10.33 -9.56
N ILE A 10 16.41 -10.23 -10.88
CA ILE A 10 15.34 -9.78 -11.78
C ILE A 10 14.13 -10.72 -11.70
N SER A 11 14.35 -12.04 -11.74
CA SER A 11 13.28 -13.03 -11.60
C SER A 11 12.60 -12.94 -10.22
N GLY A 12 13.37 -12.71 -9.15
CA GLY A 12 12.85 -12.51 -7.80
C GLY A 12 11.94 -11.28 -7.70
N ILE A 13 12.34 -10.16 -8.31
CA ILE A 13 11.55 -8.92 -8.36
C ILE A 13 10.19 -9.17 -9.02
N TYR A 14 10.16 -9.81 -10.20
CA TYR A 14 8.90 -10.06 -10.90
C TYR A 14 7.95 -10.98 -10.13
N LYS A 15 8.48 -12.06 -9.54
CA LYS A 15 7.67 -12.97 -8.70
C LYS A 15 7.11 -12.26 -7.48
N LEU A 16 7.91 -11.39 -6.87
CA LEU A 16 7.46 -10.64 -5.71
C LEU A 16 6.37 -9.61 -6.06
N ILE A 17 6.51 -8.86 -7.15
CA ILE A 17 5.46 -7.94 -7.62
C ILE A 17 4.17 -8.72 -7.89
N TYR A 18 4.28 -9.88 -8.53
CA TYR A 18 3.15 -10.77 -8.81
C TYR A 18 2.42 -11.19 -7.53
N HIS A 19 3.16 -11.72 -6.54
CA HIS A 19 2.56 -12.17 -5.28
C HIS A 19 2.02 -11.01 -4.45
N THR A 20 2.67 -9.85 -4.44
CA THR A 20 2.19 -8.63 -3.77
C THR A 20 0.85 -8.18 -4.34
N ASN A 21 0.72 -8.14 -5.66
CA ASN A 21 -0.52 -7.76 -6.32
C ASN A 21 -1.66 -8.74 -6.04
N LEU A 22 -1.37 -10.06 -6.04
CA LEU A 22 -2.36 -11.07 -5.67
C LEU A 22 -2.77 -10.95 -4.20
N ALA A 23 -1.82 -10.72 -3.29
CA ALA A 23 -2.12 -10.55 -1.87
C ALA A 23 -3.07 -9.36 -1.65
N VAL A 24 -2.79 -8.21 -2.27
CA VAL A 24 -3.67 -7.02 -2.22
C VAL A 24 -5.03 -7.31 -2.85
N PHE A 25 -5.06 -8.00 -3.99
CA PHE A 25 -6.31 -8.35 -4.68
C PHE A 25 -7.21 -9.22 -3.81
N TYR A 26 -6.68 -10.31 -3.24
CA TYR A 26 -7.44 -11.20 -2.36
C TYR A 26 -7.85 -10.51 -1.06
N ALA A 27 -7.00 -9.65 -0.47
CA ALA A 27 -7.35 -8.87 0.70
C ALA A 27 -8.55 -7.94 0.42
N LYS A 28 -8.56 -7.26 -0.74
CA LYS A 28 -9.70 -6.42 -1.18
C LYS A 28 -10.99 -7.24 -1.39
N LEU A 29 -10.87 -8.51 -1.79
CA LEU A 29 -11.99 -9.47 -1.85
C LEU A 29 -12.40 -10.05 -0.49
N LYS A 30 -11.69 -9.71 0.59
CA LYS A 30 -11.82 -10.29 1.93
C LYS A 30 -11.49 -11.78 2.01
N ASP A 31 -10.82 -12.33 1.00
CA ASP A 31 -10.23 -13.66 1.06
C ASP A 31 -8.85 -13.54 1.74
N ILE A 32 -8.89 -13.46 3.07
CA ILE A 32 -7.68 -13.23 3.88
C ILE A 32 -6.73 -14.43 3.81
N GLU A 33 -7.26 -15.66 3.69
CA GLU A 33 -6.44 -16.86 3.60
C GLU A 33 -5.57 -16.85 2.33
N SER A 34 -6.18 -16.59 1.17
CA SER A 34 -5.43 -16.46 -0.09
C SER A 34 -4.45 -15.28 -0.06
N ALA A 35 -4.83 -14.17 0.60
CA ALA A 35 -3.96 -13.02 0.75
C ALA A 35 -2.70 -13.35 1.56
N GLU A 36 -2.84 -13.98 2.73
CA GLU A 36 -1.74 -14.40 3.60
C GLU A 36 -0.84 -15.46 2.95
N ASN A 37 -1.41 -16.38 2.18
CA ASN A 37 -0.65 -17.38 1.42
C ASN A 37 0.30 -16.69 0.41
N HIS A 38 -0.21 -15.72 -0.35
CA HIS A 38 0.64 -14.97 -1.28
C HIS A 38 1.61 -14.03 -0.57
N PHE A 39 1.22 -13.47 0.58
CA PHE A 39 2.11 -12.65 1.39
C PHE A 39 3.30 -13.46 1.93
N THR A 40 3.06 -14.70 2.36
CA THR A 40 4.11 -15.64 2.78
C THR A 40 5.10 -15.95 1.66
N GLU A 41 4.64 -16.05 0.41
CA GLU A 41 5.55 -16.18 -0.75
C GLU A 41 6.37 -14.91 -0.98
N CYS A 42 5.82 -13.73 -0.76
CA CYS A 42 6.60 -12.49 -0.82
C CYS A 42 7.75 -12.50 0.18
N GLU A 43 7.52 -12.90 1.43
CA GLU A 43 8.56 -12.90 2.47
C GLU A 43 9.75 -13.81 2.12
N LYS A 44 9.51 -14.94 1.45
CA LYS A 44 10.56 -15.83 0.94
C LYS A 44 11.41 -15.18 -0.17
N LEU A 45 10.83 -14.24 -0.92
CA LEU A 45 11.45 -13.61 -2.09
C LEU A 45 12.19 -12.30 -1.74
N ILE A 46 11.91 -11.68 -0.59
CA ILE A 46 12.56 -10.42 -0.14
C ILE A 46 14.10 -10.50 -0.16
N PRO A 47 14.76 -11.57 0.34
CA PRO A 47 16.23 -11.66 0.32
C PRO A 47 16.83 -11.63 -1.10
N HIS A 48 16.03 -12.02 -2.11
CA HIS A 48 16.47 -12.12 -3.50
C HIS A 48 16.21 -10.85 -4.32
N ALA A 49 15.54 -9.85 -3.75
CA ALA A 49 15.13 -8.64 -4.47
C ALA A 49 15.33 -7.36 -3.64
N GLN A 50 16.22 -7.44 -2.65
CA GLN A 50 16.38 -6.49 -1.56
C GLN A 50 16.75 -5.05 -1.99
N SER A 51 17.44 -4.86 -3.13
CA SER A 51 17.85 -3.52 -3.59
C SER A 51 16.70 -2.71 -4.23
N TYR A 52 15.77 -3.35 -4.92
CA TYR A 52 14.63 -2.70 -5.59
C TYR A 52 13.43 -2.54 -4.65
N ILE A 53 13.16 -3.56 -3.82
CA ILE A 53 11.94 -3.64 -3.01
C ILE A 53 11.92 -2.63 -1.88
N VAL A 54 13.01 -2.52 -1.12
CA VAL A 54 13.11 -1.60 0.04
C VAL A 54 12.82 -0.15 -0.39
N GLN A 55 13.13 0.21 -1.64
CA GLN A 55 12.92 1.56 -2.15
C GLN A 55 11.48 1.79 -2.66
N SER A 56 10.70 0.73 -2.92
CA SER A 56 9.40 0.84 -3.59
C SER A 56 8.19 0.94 -2.65
N GLY A 57 8.34 0.52 -1.39
CA GLY A 57 7.26 0.49 -0.40
C GLY A 57 6.14 -0.51 -0.68
N GLU A 58 6.26 -1.36 -1.71
CA GLU A 58 5.16 -2.23 -2.16
C GLU A 58 4.79 -3.31 -1.13
N ILE A 59 5.78 -3.87 -0.43
CA ILE A 59 5.54 -4.88 0.59
C ILE A 59 4.82 -4.30 1.81
N ASP A 60 5.25 -3.12 2.27
CA ASP A 60 4.61 -2.46 3.40
C ASP A 60 3.21 -1.95 3.03
N ASN A 61 2.98 -1.56 1.76
CA ASN A 61 1.64 -1.26 1.26
C ASN A 61 0.75 -2.51 1.34
N ALA A 62 1.22 -3.66 0.85
CA ALA A 62 0.45 -4.91 0.93
C ALA A 62 0.17 -5.34 2.38
N ARG A 63 1.15 -5.23 3.29
CA ARG A 63 0.93 -5.46 4.73
C ARG A 63 -0.15 -4.55 5.30
N GLY A 64 -0.12 -3.27 4.91
CA GLY A 64 -1.12 -2.28 5.30
C GLY A 64 -2.52 -2.68 4.86
N VAL A 65 -2.67 -3.06 3.59
CA VAL A 65 -3.97 -3.48 3.02
C VAL A 65 -4.50 -4.74 3.70
N ILE A 66 -3.66 -5.76 3.90
CA ILE A 66 -4.05 -6.99 4.59
C ILE A 66 -4.49 -6.68 6.02
N SER A 67 -3.67 -5.95 6.78
CA SER A 67 -3.97 -5.56 8.16
C SER A 67 -5.27 -4.73 8.27
N TYR A 68 -5.50 -3.83 7.32
CA TYR A 68 -6.73 -3.06 7.24
C TYR A 68 -7.97 -3.96 7.08
N HIS A 69 -7.89 -4.95 6.18
CA HIS A 69 -9.00 -5.85 5.92
C HIS A 69 -9.21 -6.91 7.02
N THR A 70 -8.21 -7.19 7.85
CA THR A 70 -8.35 -8.01 9.07
C THR A 70 -8.78 -7.20 10.30
N GLY A 71 -8.85 -5.87 10.19
CA GLY A 71 -9.28 -4.97 11.26
C GLY A 71 -8.19 -4.58 12.25
N ASP A 72 -6.93 -4.96 11.99
CA ASP A 72 -5.77 -4.54 12.78
C ASP A 72 -5.29 -3.16 12.31
N PHE A 73 -6.02 -2.12 12.71
CA PHE A 73 -5.79 -0.75 12.24
C PHE A 73 -4.44 -0.18 12.69
N ASP A 74 -3.92 -0.61 13.85
CA ASP A 74 -2.61 -0.19 14.34
C ASP A 74 -1.49 -0.71 13.43
N LYS A 75 -1.53 -2.02 13.09
CA LYS A 75 -0.56 -2.59 12.14
C LYS A 75 -0.73 -2.02 10.74
N ALA A 76 -1.98 -1.79 10.32
CA ALA A 76 -2.26 -1.20 9.02
C ALA A 76 -1.62 0.19 8.91
N GLN A 77 -1.85 1.04 9.91
CA GLN A 77 -1.28 2.38 9.95
C GLN A 77 0.25 2.35 9.93
N ALA A 78 0.90 1.56 10.79
CA ALA A 78 2.36 1.46 10.83
C ALA A 78 2.97 1.01 9.49
N SER A 79 2.31 0.07 8.82
CA SER A 79 2.73 -0.43 7.51
C SER A 79 2.57 0.64 6.42
N PHE A 80 1.43 1.33 6.39
CA PHE A 80 1.19 2.42 5.45
C PHE A 80 2.12 3.62 5.65
N GLU A 81 2.44 3.99 6.90
CA GLU A 81 3.41 5.05 7.18
C GLU A 81 4.82 4.68 6.68
N THR A 82 5.20 3.40 6.78
CA THR A 82 6.47 2.90 6.25
C THR A 82 6.47 2.93 4.71
N ALA A 83 5.39 2.45 4.09
CA ALA A 83 5.21 2.48 2.63
C ALA A 83 5.24 3.93 2.10
N LEU A 84 4.57 4.86 2.78
CA LEU A 84 4.49 6.26 2.38
C LEU A 84 5.87 6.94 2.39
N LYS A 85 6.74 6.61 3.35
CA LYS A 85 8.13 7.10 3.38
C LYS A 85 8.92 6.63 2.16
N ALA A 86 8.69 5.40 1.70
CA ALA A 86 9.37 4.85 0.53
C ALA A 86 8.88 5.48 -0.78
N VAL A 87 7.58 5.77 -0.90
CA VAL A 87 6.99 6.37 -2.12
C VAL A 87 6.89 7.89 -2.09
N ALA A 88 7.56 8.57 -1.15
CA ALA A 88 7.42 10.02 -0.95
C ALA A 88 7.67 10.88 -2.21
N LEU A 89 8.50 10.38 -3.15
CA LEU A 89 8.79 11.04 -4.42
C LEU A 89 7.86 10.63 -5.59
N ASN A 90 6.90 9.74 -5.35
CA ASN A 90 5.93 9.27 -6.33
C ASN A 90 4.49 9.60 -5.88
N PRO A 91 3.99 10.80 -6.24
CA PRO A 91 2.69 11.27 -5.78
C PRO A 91 1.53 10.33 -6.13
N VAL A 92 1.55 9.74 -7.33
CA VAL A 92 0.48 8.83 -7.77
C VAL A 92 0.39 7.59 -6.88
N ARG A 93 1.53 7.01 -6.48
CA ARG A 93 1.55 5.87 -5.56
C ARG A 93 1.19 6.26 -4.12
N ALA A 94 1.50 7.50 -3.73
CA ALA A 94 1.17 7.99 -2.40
C ALA A 94 -0.35 8.19 -2.20
N VAL A 95 -1.13 8.40 -3.27
CA VAL A 95 -2.59 8.60 -3.20
C VAL A 95 -3.28 7.41 -2.55
N GLU A 96 -3.10 6.18 -3.08
CA GLU A 96 -3.77 4.98 -2.55
C GLU A 96 -3.48 4.81 -1.04
N ILE A 97 -2.21 4.95 -0.65
CA ILE A 97 -1.78 4.82 0.76
C ILE A 97 -2.43 5.88 1.64
N LYS A 98 -2.48 7.14 1.18
CA LYS A 98 -3.14 8.25 1.89
C LYS A 98 -4.65 8.04 2.03
N LEU A 99 -5.31 7.44 1.03
CA LEU A 99 -6.74 7.10 1.11
C LEU A 99 -6.98 6.02 2.18
N TYR A 100 -6.16 4.98 2.24
CA TYR A 100 -6.23 3.98 3.30
C TYR A 100 -5.99 4.56 4.70
N LEU A 101 -4.98 5.43 4.87
CA LEU A 101 -4.76 6.14 6.14
C LEU A 101 -5.97 7.01 6.52
N SER A 102 -6.60 7.68 5.55
CA SER A 102 -7.80 8.48 5.80
C SER A 102 -8.97 7.61 6.27
N LYS A 103 -9.17 6.43 5.66
CA LYS A 103 -10.17 5.45 6.10
C LYS A 103 -9.90 4.96 7.53
N ILE A 104 -8.64 4.63 7.84
CA ILE A 104 -8.24 4.22 9.19
C ILE A 104 -8.56 5.33 10.19
N TYR A 105 -8.19 6.58 9.90
CA TYR A 105 -8.48 7.70 10.78
C TYR A 105 -9.97 7.97 10.96
N ILE A 106 -10.80 7.75 9.93
CA ILE A 106 -12.26 7.80 10.09
C ILE A 106 -12.73 6.71 11.05
N GLN A 107 -12.25 5.47 10.88
CA GLN A 107 -12.66 4.33 11.69
C GLN A 107 -12.19 4.43 13.15
N THR A 108 -11.02 5.02 13.41
CA THR A 108 -10.48 5.22 14.75
C THR A 108 -10.93 6.52 15.42
N GLY A 109 -11.70 7.36 14.72
CA GLY A 109 -12.28 8.61 15.25
C GLY A 109 -11.37 9.84 15.12
N SER A 110 -10.20 9.72 14.50
CA SER A 110 -9.24 10.81 14.23
C SER A 110 -9.67 11.65 13.00
N ILE A 111 -10.90 12.18 13.03
CA ILE A 111 -11.53 12.87 11.89
C ILE A 111 -10.72 14.08 11.39
N SER A 112 -10.06 14.82 12.29
CA SER A 112 -9.23 15.96 11.92
C SER A 112 -8.03 15.57 11.05
N ASP A 113 -7.41 14.43 11.35
CA ASP A 113 -6.27 13.93 10.56
C ASP A 113 -6.73 13.40 9.21
N ALA A 114 -7.84 12.66 9.17
CA ALA A 114 -8.46 12.24 7.91
C ALA A 114 -8.76 13.44 6.99
N ARG A 115 -9.38 14.50 7.54
CA ARG A 115 -9.71 15.72 6.79
C ARG A 115 -8.45 16.40 6.23
N ARG A 116 -7.39 16.49 7.03
CA ARG A 116 -6.11 17.06 6.60
C ARG A 116 -5.50 16.29 5.43
N ILE A 117 -5.52 14.96 5.48
CA ILE A 117 -5.00 14.13 4.38
C ILE A 117 -5.82 14.34 3.11
N ILE A 118 -7.16 14.22 3.20
CA ILE A 118 -8.04 14.37 2.04
C ILE A 118 -7.94 15.77 1.43
N GLN A 119 -7.87 16.83 2.23
CA GLN A 119 -7.63 18.18 1.71
C GLN A 119 -6.29 18.29 0.98
N GLY A 120 -5.23 17.66 1.51
CA GLY A 120 -3.91 17.61 0.88
C GLY A 120 -3.87 16.85 -0.44
N LEU A 121 -4.82 15.93 -0.68
CA LEU A 121 -4.96 15.20 -1.95
C LEU A 121 -5.65 16.03 -3.04
N SER A 122 -6.25 17.18 -2.71
CA SER A 122 -6.93 18.02 -3.69
C SER A 122 -5.95 18.53 -4.76
N GLY A 123 -6.22 18.17 -6.02
CA GLY A 123 -5.37 18.53 -7.15
C GLY A 123 -4.20 17.58 -7.41
N GLU A 124 -4.01 16.52 -6.61
CA GLU A 124 -3.09 15.45 -6.96
C GLU A 124 -3.61 14.65 -8.18
N ARG A 125 -2.69 14.14 -8.99
CA ARG A 125 -3.04 13.23 -10.10
C ARG A 125 -3.38 11.86 -9.52
N MET A 126 -4.64 11.45 -9.67
CA MET A 126 -5.16 10.17 -9.17
C MET A 126 -5.40 9.18 -10.30
N LEU A 127 -5.37 7.89 -9.98
CA LEU A 127 -5.91 6.87 -10.87
C LEU A 127 -7.45 6.91 -10.84
N PRO A 128 -8.15 6.47 -11.90
CA PRO A 128 -9.61 6.44 -11.91
C PRO A 128 -10.23 5.67 -10.74
N CYS A 129 -9.61 4.56 -10.32
CA CYS A 129 -10.07 3.77 -9.18
C CYS A 129 -9.98 4.52 -7.83
N ASP A 130 -9.02 5.43 -7.70
CA ASP A 130 -8.79 6.18 -6.47
C ASP A 130 -9.66 7.45 -6.40
N LEU A 131 -10.05 7.97 -7.56
CA LEU A 131 -10.82 9.21 -7.66
C LEU A 131 -12.22 9.09 -7.06
N ASP A 132 -12.90 7.97 -7.30
CA ASP A 132 -14.24 7.74 -6.76
C ASP A 132 -14.19 7.60 -5.24
N GLU A 133 -13.19 6.86 -4.74
CA GLU A 133 -12.95 6.71 -3.31
C GLU A 133 -12.60 8.05 -2.63
N TYR A 134 -11.73 8.85 -3.25
CA TYR A 134 -11.41 10.20 -2.78
C TYR A 134 -12.66 11.07 -2.66
N LYS A 135 -13.55 11.08 -3.67
CA LYS A 135 -14.79 11.86 -3.64
C LYS A 135 -15.70 11.44 -2.50
N MET A 136 -15.90 10.13 -2.32
CA MET A 136 -16.70 9.61 -1.22
C MET A 136 -16.16 10.05 0.14
N LEU A 137 -14.83 9.95 0.34
CA LEU A 137 -14.20 10.37 1.59
C LEU A 137 -14.28 11.88 1.79
N ALA A 138 -14.10 12.69 0.74
CA ALA A 138 -14.23 14.14 0.80
C ALA A 138 -15.66 14.58 1.14
N GLU A 139 -16.67 13.89 0.64
CA GLU A 139 -18.08 14.13 1.00
C GLU A 139 -18.36 13.73 2.46
N CYS A 140 -17.91 12.55 2.90
CA CYS A 140 -18.09 12.11 4.29
C CYS A 140 -17.41 13.03 5.31
N LEU A 141 -16.32 13.68 4.91
CA LEU A 141 -15.51 14.54 5.76
C LEU A 141 -15.85 16.02 5.61
N ASN A 142 -16.85 16.43 4.84
CA ASN A 142 -17.28 17.83 4.79
C ASN A 142 -18.23 18.14 5.94
#